data_AF-A0A437GVB2-F1
#
_entry.id   AF-A0A437GVB2-F1
#
_cell.length_a   1.000
_cell.length_b   1.000
_cell.length_c   1.000
_cell.angle_alpha   90.00
_cell.angle_beta   90.00
_cell.angle_gamma   90.00
#
_symmetry.space_group_name_H-M   'P 1'
#
loop_
_entity.id
_entity.type
_entity.pdbx_description
1 polymer ?
#
loop_
_entity_poly.entity_id
_entity_poly.type
_entity_poly.pdbx_seq_one_letter_code
_entity_poly.pdbx_strand_id
1 'polypeptide(L)'
;MTMVGHRRNVPGHPMMETYAVSAGLNETRTDNELVQLKLRFREDLRVQLEEAARANNTSMNNEIVARLRASIDLDERLAGHSAFDLFVEMASQIKKAEALTGKSWTNDLKTYWVARRLSDDIWKQYEPTPPNFEEITALQVRLNELHQQHSVLEIFLKECGVLGPMNALSSLALGRRPYDRELLAQRDPSQWHYPDRPGEVLTEEDRSIMQEKLDEWIKTGEEAASLSAQMNELAKPGQEAKARGRALYQHLVRTDEE
;
A
#
# COMPACT_ATOMS: atom_id res chain seq x y z
N MET A 1 -36.85 18.77 33.48
CA MET A 1 -35.57 18.78 34.21
C MET A 1 -34.58 19.49 33.30
N THR A 2 -34.45 20.80 33.48
CA THR A 2 -33.91 21.73 32.47
C THR A 2 -32.61 22.31 33.01
N MET A 3 -31.49 21.95 32.40
CA MET A 3 -30.15 22.38 32.82
C MET A 3 -29.85 23.78 32.29
N VAL A 4 -29.76 24.75 33.21
CA VAL A 4 -29.37 26.14 32.96
C VAL A 4 -27.84 26.23 33.06
N GLY A 5 -27.17 26.36 31.92
CA GLY A 5 -25.71 26.52 31.83
C GLY A 5 -25.27 27.96 32.10
N HIS A 6 -24.53 28.15 33.20
CA HIS A 6 -23.84 29.40 33.55
C HIS A 6 -22.77 29.77 32.52
N ARG A 7 -22.90 30.95 31.90
CA ARG A 7 -21.82 31.59 31.13
C ARG A 7 -20.79 32.16 32.11
N ARG A 8 -19.56 31.62 32.07
CA ARG A 8 -18.41 32.23 32.76
C ARG A 8 -17.88 33.40 31.93
N ASN A 9 -17.76 34.53 32.58
CA ASN A 9 -17.16 35.76 32.08
C ASN A 9 -15.63 35.58 32.07
N VAL A 10 -14.99 35.69 30.91
CA VAL A 10 -13.52 35.61 30.75
C VAL A 10 -12.98 37.03 30.61
N PRO A 11 -12.14 37.52 31.54
CA PRO A 11 -11.60 38.87 31.47
C PRO A 11 -10.35 38.94 30.59
N GLY A 12 -10.30 39.96 29.73
CA GLY A 12 -9.09 40.65 29.30
C GLY A 12 -8.20 39.92 28.29
N HIS A 13 -8.49 40.09 27.00
CA HIS A 13 -7.45 39.96 25.97
C HIS A 13 -6.42 41.08 26.14
N PRO A 14 -5.11 40.77 26.30
CA PRO A 14 -4.08 41.79 26.21
C PRO A 14 -4.10 42.39 24.81
N MET A 15 -4.09 43.72 24.75
CA MET A 15 -3.92 44.51 23.54
C MET A 15 -2.66 44.01 22.83
N MET A 16 -2.84 43.42 21.64
CA MET A 16 -1.72 43.12 20.76
C MET A 16 -1.10 44.44 20.33
N GLU A 17 0.08 44.75 20.87
CA GLU A 17 1.01 45.67 20.22
C GLU A 17 1.25 45.15 18.80
N THR A 18 0.70 45.88 17.84
CA THR A 18 1.02 45.72 16.43
C THR A 18 2.48 46.08 16.24
N TYR A 19 3.36 45.08 16.35
CA TYR A 19 4.73 45.19 15.87
C TYR A 19 4.66 45.51 14.38
N ALA A 20 5.03 46.73 14.02
CA ALA A 20 5.30 47.11 12.65
C ALA A 20 6.46 46.23 12.17
N VAL A 21 6.13 45.13 11.50
CA VAL A 21 7.08 44.35 10.71
C VAL A 21 7.51 45.29 9.59
N SER A 22 8.63 45.97 9.80
CA SER A 22 9.30 46.76 8.79
C SER A 22 9.50 45.86 7.58
N ALA A 23 8.77 46.17 6.52
CA ALA A 23 8.94 45.59 5.20
C ALA A 23 10.31 46.04 4.65
N GLY A 24 11.37 45.44 5.21
CA GLY A 24 12.68 45.44 4.60
C GLY A 24 12.53 44.76 3.25
N LEU A 25 12.73 45.55 2.20
CA LEU A 25 12.81 45.10 0.82
C LEU A 25 13.71 43.86 0.79
N ASN A 26 13.15 42.71 0.37
CA ASN A 26 13.91 41.52 0.02
C ASN A 26 14.78 41.86 -1.19
N GLU A 27 15.92 42.52 -0.95
CA GLU A 27 17.01 42.53 -1.92
C GLU A 27 17.37 41.06 -2.17
N THR A 28 17.13 40.60 -3.39
CA THR A 28 17.51 39.26 -3.84
C THR A 28 19.02 39.14 -3.71
N ARG A 29 19.46 38.49 -2.62
CA ARG A 29 20.86 38.10 -2.44
C ARG A 29 21.32 37.36 -3.67
N THR A 30 22.52 37.72 -4.14
CA THR A 30 23.13 37.02 -5.27
C THR A 30 23.67 35.66 -4.79
N ASP A 31 23.56 34.61 -5.62
CA ASP A 31 23.95 33.23 -5.26
C ASP A 31 25.43 33.08 -4.80
N ASN A 32 26.27 34.08 -5.07
CA ASN A 32 27.68 34.12 -4.66
C ASN A 32 27.94 34.90 -3.37
N GLU A 33 26.91 35.46 -2.73
CA GLU A 33 27.07 36.24 -1.52
C GLU A 33 27.40 35.32 -0.33
N LEU A 34 28.64 35.40 0.15
CA LEU A 34 29.10 34.60 1.29
C LEU A 34 28.51 35.13 2.60
N VAL A 35 27.64 34.34 3.23
CA VAL A 35 27.12 34.64 4.57
C VAL A 35 28.13 34.21 5.63
N GLN A 36 28.58 35.14 6.46
CA GLN A 36 29.46 34.81 7.58
C GLN A 36 28.66 34.18 8.73
N LEU A 37 28.86 32.88 8.95
CA LEU A 37 28.29 32.17 10.10
C LEU A 37 29.29 32.15 11.27
N LYS A 38 28.90 32.73 12.42
CA LYS A 38 29.68 32.64 13.66
C LYS A 38 29.31 31.38 14.41
N LEU A 39 30.08 30.31 14.19
CA LEU A 39 29.89 29.02 14.84
C LEU A 39 30.61 28.98 16.19
N ARG A 40 29.98 28.39 17.21
CA ARG A 40 30.57 28.16 18.52
C ARG A 40 30.77 26.66 18.71
N PHE A 41 32.01 26.24 18.89
CA PHE A 41 32.37 24.83 19.07
C PHE A 41 32.98 24.60 20.45
N ARG A 42 32.99 23.34 20.87
CA ARG A 42 33.87 22.91 21.95
C ARG A 42 35.31 22.87 21.45
N GLU A 43 36.27 23.14 22.33
CA GLU A 43 37.69 23.28 21.96
C GLU A 43 38.29 22.00 21.40
N ASP A 44 37.90 20.84 21.93
CA ASP A 44 38.31 19.53 21.43
C ASP A 44 37.90 19.31 19.96
N LEU A 45 36.66 19.66 19.61
CA LEU A 45 36.18 19.56 18.24
C LEU A 45 36.89 20.55 17.30
N ARG A 46 37.20 21.77 17.78
CA ARG A 46 37.96 22.77 17.00
C ARG A 46 39.34 22.23 16.63
N VAL A 47 40.07 21.68 17.61
CA VAL A 47 41.40 21.10 17.40
C VAL A 47 41.32 19.95 16.38
N GLN A 48 40.34 19.05 16.50
CA GLN A 48 40.15 17.95 15.53
C GLN A 48 39.89 18.45 14.10
N LEU A 49 39.08 19.51 13.94
CA LEU A 49 38.82 20.10 12.63
C LEU A 49 40.07 20.78 12.03
N GLU A 50 40.89 21.43 12.86
CA GLU A 50 42.16 22.05 12.41
C GLU A 50 43.19 21.01 11.99
N GLU A 51 43.32 19.92 12.74
CA GLU A 51 44.22 18.82 12.39
C GLU A 51 43.79 18.16 11.08
N ALA A 52 42.48 17.90 10.91
CA ALA A 52 41.95 17.34 9.67
C ALA A 52 42.15 18.27 8.46
N ALA A 53 41.87 19.56 8.61
CA ALA A 53 42.08 20.55 7.56
C ALA A 53 43.57 20.63 7.16
N ARG A 54 44.47 20.59 8.15
CA ARG A 54 45.91 20.54 7.91
C ARG A 54 46.32 19.26 7.16
N ALA A 55 45.81 18.11 7.57
CA ALA A 55 46.09 16.83 6.92
C ALA A 55 45.62 16.81 5.45
N ASN A 56 44.48 17.46 5.17
CA ASN A 56 43.89 17.55 3.83
C ASN A 56 44.45 18.71 2.98
N ASN A 57 45.38 19.53 3.50
CA ASN A 57 45.87 20.76 2.88
C ASN A 57 44.74 21.74 2.48
N THR A 58 43.70 21.84 3.30
CA THR A 58 42.55 22.75 3.11
C THR A 58 42.44 23.75 4.25
N SER A 59 41.66 24.82 4.05
CA SER A 59 41.31 25.72 5.16
C SER A 59 40.30 25.06 6.09
N MET A 60 40.30 25.43 7.37
CA MET A 60 39.32 24.91 8.33
C MET A 60 37.87 25.16 7.89
N ASN A 61 37.58 26.30 7.25
CA ASN A 61 36.25 26.58 6.69
C ASN A 61 35.89 25.60 5.56
N ASN A 62 36.83 25.30 4.66
CA ASN A 62 36.58 24.36 3.56
C ASN A 62 36.36 22.94 4.10
N GLU A 63 37.09 22.53 5.13
CA GLU A 63 36.89 21.24 5.80
C GLU A 63 35.50 21.16 6.45
N ILE A 64 35.06 22.22 7.15
CA ILE A 64 33.72 22.30 7.75
C ILE A 64 32.64 22.18 6.67
N VAL A 65 32.76 22.95 5.58
CA VAL A 65 31.81 22.91 4.46
C VAL A 65 31.80 21.54 3.79
N ALA A 66 32.97 20.93 3.57
CA ALA A 66 33.09 19.60 2.98
C ALA A 66 32.39 18.53 3.84
N ARG A 67 32.57 18.56 5.17
CA ARG A 67 31.88 17.64 6.09
C ARG A 67 30.38 17.89 6.16
N LEU A 68 29.94 19.15 6.17
CA LEU A 68 28.51 19.47 6.15
C LEU A 68 27.86 18.99 4.86
N ARG A 69 28.50 19.23 3.70
CA ARG A 69 28.05 18.67 2.42
C ARG A 69 28.03 17.17 2.45
N ALA A 70 29.10 16.52 2.91
CA ALA A 70 29.12 15.07 3.01
C ALA A 70 28.03 14.52 3.94
N SER A 71 27.68 15.22 5.03
CA SER A 71 26.57 14.85 5.91
C SER A 71 25.22 15.01 5.21
N ILE A 72 25.00 16.12 4.50
CA ILE A 72 23.76 16.36 3.76
C ILE A 72 23.64 15.36 2.60
N ASP A 73 24.71 15.16 1.83
CA ASP A 73 24.79 14.18 0.76
C ASP A 73 24.57 12.76 1.30
N LEU A 74 25.04 12.45 2.51
CA LEU A 74 24.80 11.16 3.16
C LEU A 74 23.34 11.01 3.56
N ASP A 75 22.72 12.06 4.12
CA ASP A 75 21.29 12.07 4.45
C ASP A 75 20.42 11.95 3.18
N GLU A 76 20.82 12.60 2.09
CA GLU A 76 20.19 12.47 0.78
C GLU A 76 20.40 11.07 0.18
N ARG A 77 21.61 10.50 0.28
CA ARG A 77 21.96 9.17 -0.26
C ARG A 77 21.36 8.02 0.54
N LEU A 78 21.19 8.16 1.85
CA LEU A 78 20.53 7.16 2.70
C LEU A 78 18.99 7.18 2.55
N ALA A 79 18.51 7.72 1.42
CA ALA A 79 17.16 7.73 0.90
C ALA A 79 16.29 8.94 1.32
N GLY A 80 16.92 10.05 1.68
CA GLY A 80 16.26 11.33 1.92
C GLY A 80 15.38 11.33 3.17
N HIS A 81 14.77 12.48 3.46
CA HIS A 81 13.89 12.67 4.62
C HIS A 81 12.78 11.60 4.69
N SER A 82 12.29 11.12 3.54
CA SER A 82 11.23 10.13 3.46
C SER A 82 11.62 8.74 4.00
N ALA A 83 12.85 8.28 3.74
CA ALA A 83 13.29 6.98 4.24
C ALA A 83 13.61 7.02 5.74
N PHE A 84 14.16 8.14 6.22
CA PHE A 84 14.35 8.36 7.65
C PHE A 84 13.01 8.33 8.39
N ASP A 85 12.01 9.07 7.89
CA ASP A 85 10.66 9.08 8.46
C ASP A 85 10.02 7.67 8.47
N LEU A 86 10.21 6.91 7.38
CA LEU A 86 9.80 5.50 7.30
C LEU A 86 10.44 4.65 8.41
N PHE A 87 11.75 4.73 8.61
CA PHE A 87 12.43 3.95 9.65
C PHE A 87 12.00 4.37 11.07
N VAL A 88 11.82 5.66 11.31
CA VAL A 88 11.30 6.17 12.59
C VAL A 88 9.90 5.64 12.87
N GLU A 89 9.02 5.64 11.88
CA GLU A 89 7.66 5.13 12.02
C GLU A 89 7.66 3.60 12.22
N MET A 90 8.50 2.84 11.49
CA MET A 90 8.69 1.41 11.72
C MET A 90 9.16 1.10 13.14
N ALA A 91 10.16 1.82 13.64
CA ALA A 91 10.66 1.66 15.01
C ALA A 91 9.57 1.97 16.05
N SER A 92 8.76 2.99 15.81
CA SER A 92 7.59 3.34 16.63
C SER A 92 6.57 2.19 16.69
N GLN A 93 6.26 1.55 15.55
CA GLN A 93 5.32 0.42 15.52
C GLN A 93 5.87 -0.85 16.18
N ILE A 94 7.17 -1.14 16.01
CA ILE A 94 7.83 -2.24 16.72
C ILE A 94 7.69 -2.04 18.23
N LYS A 95 7.97 -0.83 18.73
CA LYS A 95 7.83 -0.49 20.15
C LYS A 95 6.39 -0.66 20.65
N LYS A 96 5.38 -0.31 19.84
CA LYS A 96 3.96 -0.56 20.17
C LYS A 96 3.66 -2.06 20.27
N ALA A 97 4.17 -2.87 19.35
CA ALA A 97 4.00 -4.33 19.39
C ALA A 97 4.63 -4.96 20.65
N GLU A 98 5.83 -4.52 21.02
CA GLU A 98 6.49 -4.96 22.26
C GLU A 98 5.70 -4.54 23.50
N ALA A 99 5.18 -3.31 23.53
CA ALA A 99 4.34 -2.84 24.64
C ALA A 99 3.03 -3.63 24.78
N LEU A 100 2.39 -4.00 23.67
CA LEU A 100 1.16 -4.79 23.66
C LEU A 100 1.37 -6.24 24.12
N THR A 101 2.50 -6.84 23.76
CA THR A 101 2.79 -8.25 24.05
C THR A 101 3.59 -8.46 25.35
N GLY A 102 4.21 -7.40 25.88
CA GLY A 102 5.06 -7.45 27.07
C GLY A 102 6.39 -8.18 26.86
N LYS A 103 6.79 -8.45 25.61
CA LYS A 103 8.00 -9.19 25.25
C LYS A 103 8.73 -8.47 24.14
N SER A 104 10.05 -8.70 24.04
CA SER A 104 10.84 -8.13 22.95
C SER A 104 10.64 -8.88 21.64
N TRP A 105 10.55 -8.15 20.52
CA TRP A 105 10.30 -8.72 19.20
C TRP A 105 11.43 -9.64 18.71
N THR A 106 12.65 -9.47 19.23
CA THR A 106 13.81 -10.34 18.92
C THR A 106 13.81 -11.64 19.73
N ASN A 107 13.04 -11.70 20.82
CA ASN A 107 13.03 -12.82 21.77
C ASN A 107 11.70 -13.60 21.81
N ASP A 108 10.66 -13.15 21.09
CA ASP A 108 9.36 -13.83 21.03
C ASP A 108 8.80 -13.84 19.60
N LEU A 109 8.49 -15.05 19.10
CA LEU A 109 8.03 -15.25 17.74
C LEU A 109 6.67 -14.59 17.46
N LYS A 110 5.77 -14.53 18.45
CA LYS A 110 4.46 -13.88 18.25
C LYS A 110 4.64 -12.38 18.14
N THR A 111 5.45 -11.77 19.01
CA THR A 111 5.78 -10.34 18.94
C THR A 111 6.48 -10.00 17.62
N TYR A 112 7.42 -10.84 17.16
CA TYR A 112 8.05 -10.71 15.84
C TYR A 112 7.02 -10.60 14.71
N TRP A 113 6.02 -11.51 14.66
CA TRP A 113 5.02 -11.50 13.60
C TRP A 113 4.12 -10.27 13.64
N VAL A 114 3.74 -9.78 14.82
CA VAL A 114 2.98 -8.54 14.97
C VAL A 114 3.80 -7.34 14.48
N ALA A 115 5.05 -7.23 14.93
CA ALA A 115 5.98 -6.17 14.52
C ALA A 115 6.18 -6.17 12.99
N ARG A 116 6.46 -7.34 12.41
CA ARG A 116 6.59 -7.52 10.96
C ARG A 116 5.35 -7.06 10.21
N ARG A 117 4.15 -7.44 10.66
CA ARG A 117 2.91 -7.05 9.98
C ARG A 117 2.69 -5.54 10.01
N LEU A 118 2.92 -4.89 11.16
CA LEU A 118 2.82 -3.43 11.27
C LEU A 118 3.85 -2.73 10.38
N SER A 119 5.08 -3.25 10.32
CA SER A 119 6.12 -2.75 9.41
C SER A 119 5.73 -2.92 7.94
N ASP A 120 5.17 -4.07 7.55
CA ASP A 120 4.66 -4.30 6.18
C ASP A 120 3.53 -3.29 5.83
N ASP A 121 2.66 -2.96 6.78
CA ASP A 121 1.57 -2.01 6.58
C ASP A 121 2.08 -0.56 6.44
N ILE A 122 3.15 -0.17 7.14
CA ILE A 122 3.82 1.13 6.89
C ILE A 122 4.51 1.10 5.52
N TRP A 123 5.26 0.03 5.22
CA TRP A 123 6.01 -0.07 3.97
C TRP A 123 5.10 0.13 2.75
N LYS A 124 3.88 -0.43 2.78
CA LYS A 124 2.86 -0.22 1.74
C LYS A 124 2.43 1.24 1.55
N GLN A 125 2.47 2.07 2.59
CA GLN A 125 2.13 3.49 2.49
C GLN A 125 3.22 4.29 1.76
N TYR A 126 4.47 3.81 1.82
CA TYR A 126 5.61 4.41 1.14
C TYR A 126 5.94 3.72 -0.19
N GLU A 127 5.23 2.64 -0.55
CA GLU A 127 5.42 1.97 -1.84
C GLU A 127 5.03 2.96 -2.95
N PRO A 128 5.92 3.19 -3.93
CA PRO A 128 5.60 4.12 -5.01
C PRO A 128 4.37 3.62 -5.75
N THR A 129 3.32 4.45 -5.76
CA THR A 129 2.08 4.16 -6.49
C THR A 129 2.40 4.00 -7.97
N PRO A 130 2.10 2.85 -8.59
CA PRO A 130 2.26 2.68 -10.03
C PRO A 130 1.50 3.78 -10.79
N PRO A 131 1.99 4.25 -11.95
CA PRO A 131 1.32 5.31 -12.71
C PRO A 131 -0.13 4.96 -13.09
N ASN A 132 -0.45 3.67 -13.22
CA ASN A 132 -1.78 3.17 -13.60
C ASN A 132 -2.55 2.58 -12.40
N PHE A 133 -2.22 2.95 -11.16
CA PHE A 133 -2.78 2.32 -9.96
C PHE A 133 -4.31 2.43 -9.85
N GLU A 134 -4.86 3.62 -10.11
CA GLU A 134 -6.32 3.84 -10.04
C GLU A 134 -7.05 2.99 -11.08
N GLU A 135 -6.52 2.92 -12.30
CA GLU A 135 -7.08 2.12 -13.39
C GLU A 135 -7.01 0.62 -13.08
N ILE A 136 -5.86 0.13 -12.61
CA ILE A 136 -5.71 -1.27 -12.16
C ILE A 136 -6.69 -1.59 -11.02
N THR A 137 -6.89 -0.65 -10.09
CA THR A 137 -7.83 -0.84 -8.97
C THR A 137 -9.27 -0.91 -9.45
N ALA A 138 -9.67 -0.03 -10.37
CA ALA A 138 -11.01 -0.04 -10.97
C ALA A 138 -11.26 -1.35 -11.74
N LEU A 139 -10.30 -1.79 -12.54
CA LEU A 139 -10.38 -3.06 -13.27
C LEU A 139 -10.45 -4.26 -12.31
N GLN A 140 -9.70 -4.24 -11.20
CA GLN A 140 -9.74 -5.30 -10.19
C GLN A 140 -11.11 -5.40 -9.51
N VAL A 141 -11.75 -4.27 -9.19
CA VAL A 141 -13.11 -4.25 -8.63
C VAL A 141 -14.08 -4.88 -9.62
N ARG A 142 -14.04 -4.45 -10.89
CA ARG A 142 -14.89 -5.00 -11.95
C ARG A 142 -14.66 -6.49 -12.18
N LEU A 143 -13.39 -6.92 -12.18
CA LEU A 143 -13.02 -8.33 -12.33
C LEU A 143 -13.57 -9.18 -11.18
N ASN A 144 -13.55 -8.67 -9.94
CA ASN A 144 -14.12 -9.35 -8.79
C ASN A 144 -15.65 -9.50 -8.91
N GLU A 145 -16.35 -8.47 -9.38
CA GLU A 145 -17.79 -8.54 -9.67
C GLU A 145 -18.11 -9.60 -10.71
N LEU A 146 -17.36 -9.64 -11.81
CA LEU A 146 -17.54 -10.64 -12.87
C LEU A 146 -17.25 -12.06 -12.37
N HIS A 147 -16.20 -12.26 -11.57
CA HIS A 147 -15.94 -13.56 -10.97
C HIS A 147 -17.08 -14.00 -10.04
N GLN A 148 -17.67 -13.08 -9.28
CA GLN A 148 -18.83 -13.37 -8.45
C GLN A 148 -20.04 -13.78 -9.29
N GLN A 149 -20.35 -13.02 -10.35
CA GLN A 149 -21.44 -13.33 -11.29
C GLN A 149 -21.23 -14.68 -11.99
N HIS A 150 -20.03 -14.90 -12.53
CA HIS A 150 -19.64 -16.14 -13.18
C HIS A 150 -19.76 -17.35 -12.23
N SER A 151 -19.37 -17.20 -10.95
CA SER A 151 -19.52 -18.26 -9.95
C SER A 151 -20.98 -18.59 -9.67
N VAL A 152 -21.88 -17.59 -9.61
CA VAL A 152 -23.32 -17.81 -9.41
C VAL A 152 -23.93 -18.57 -10.60
N LEU A 153 -23.59 -18.15 -11.82
CA LEU A 153 -24.03 -18.81 -13.05
C LEU A 153 -23.48 -20.23 -13.15
N GLU A 154 -22.22 -20.44 -12.77
CA GLU A 154 -21.60 -21.77 -12.77
C GLU A 154 -22.32 -22.73 -11.82
N ILE A 155 -22.67 -22.28 -10.61
CA ILE A 155 -23.44 -23.07 -9.64
C ILE A 155 -24.80 -23.44 -10.23
N PHE A 156 -25.52 -22.47 -10.80
CA PHE A 156 -26.81 -22.73 -11.44
C PHE A 156 -26.72 -23.78 -12.55
N LEU A 157 -25.82 -23.58 -13.50
CA LEU A 157 -25.69 -24.47 -14.65
C LEU A 157 -25.23 -25.88 -14.25
N LYS A 158 -24.45 -26.00 -13.17
CA LYS A 158 -24.12 -27.31 -12.56
C LYS A 158 -25.35 -27.98 -11.95
N GLU A 159 -26.19 -27.24 -11.23
CA GLU A 159 -27.43 -27.77 -10.66
C GLU A 159 -28.40 -28.24 -11.75
N CYS A 160 -28.49 -27.51 -12.86
CA CYS A 160 -29.28 -27.90 -14.03
C CYS A 160 -28.68 -29.08 -14.82
N GLY A 161 -27.48 -29.56 -14.48
CA GLY A 161 -26.79 -30.61 -15.23
C GLY A 161 -26.26 -30.17 -16.61
N VAL A 162 -26.26 -28.86 -16.90
CA VAL A 162 -25.75 -28.28 -18.16
C VAL A 162 -24.23 -28.34 -18.19
N LEU A 163 -23.58 -27.98 -17.07
CA LEU A 163 -22.13 -28.14 -16.91
C LEU A 163 -21.84 -29.53 -16.36
N GLY A 164 -21.28 -30.40 -17.20
CA GLY A 164 -21.11 -31.83 -16.90
C GLY A 164 -20.25 -32.13 -15.65
N PRO A 165 -20.45 -33.31 -15.03
CA PRO A 165 -19.79 -33.71 -13.79
C PRO A 165 -18.30 -34.07 -13.90
N MET A 166 -17.65 -33.86 -15.04
CA MET A 166 -16.18 -33.99 -15.11
C MET A 166 -15.45 -32.96 -14.20
N ASN A 167 -16.18 -31.97 -13.67
CA ASN A 167 -15.73 -31.07 -12.59
C ASN A 167 -16.37 -31.35 -11.20
N ALA A 168 -17.20 -32.39 -11.05
CA ALA A 168 -17.93 -32.71 -9.81
C ALA A 168 -17.06 -33.42 -8.73
N LEU A 169 -15.92 -33.99 -9.12
CA LEU A 169 -14.92 -34.50 -8.17
C LEU A 169 -14.30 -33.37 -7.33
N SER A 170 -14.19 -32.16 -7.89
CA SER A 170 -13.67 -30.97 -7.21
C SER A 170 -14.60 -30.46 -6.11
N SER A 171 -15.92 -30.50 -6.33
CA SER A 171 -16.93 -30.07 -5.36
C SER A 171 -17.17 -31.09 -4.25
N LEU A 172 -16.95 -32.39 -4.51
CA LEU A 172 -16.92 -33.43 -3.48
C LEU A 172 -15.65 -33.37 -2.62
N ALA A 173 -14.49 -32.99 -3.20
CA ALA A 173 -13.22 -32.92 -2.47
C ALA A 173 -13.06 -31.68 -1.58
N LEU A 174 -13.71 -30.55 -1.93
CA LEU A 174 -13.56 -29.28 -1.21
C LEU A 174 -14.72 -28.93 -0.27
N GLY A 175 -15.76 -29.77 -0.21
CA GLY A 175 -16.98 -29.51 0.57
C GLY A 175 -17.82 -28.37 -0.01
N ARG A 176 -19.15 -28.47 0.08
CA ARG A 176 -20.06 -27.36 -0.27
C ARG A 176 -19.70 -26.15 0.59
N ARG A 177 -19.37 -25.01 -0.05
CA ARG A 177 -19.10 -23.79 0.70
C ARG A 177 -20.44 -23.27 1.27
N PRO A 178 -20.48 -22.81 2.53
CA PRO A 178 -21.72 -22.32 3.15
C PRO A 178 -22.36 -21.12 2.43
N TYR A 179 -21.62 -20.41 1.57
CA TYR A 179 -22.12 -19.30 0.75
C TYR A 179 -23.16 -19.71 -0.31
N ASP A 180 -23.24 -20.98 -0.71
CA ASP A 180 -24.15 -21.42 -1.78
C ASP A 180 -25.63 -21.36 -1.36
N ARG A 181 -25.93 -21.41 -0.06
CA ARG A 181 -27.32 -21.56 0.43
C ARG A 181 -28.09 -20.23 0.50
N GLU A 182 -27.42 -19.13 0.81
CA GLU A 182 -28.03 -17.79 0.85
C GLU A 182 -28.28 -17.22 -0.55
N LEU A 183 -27.38 -17.49 -1.50
CA LEU A 183 -27.55 -17.09 -2.91
C LEU A 183 -28.73 -17.82 -3.56
N LEU A 184 -28.93 -19.09 -3.22
CA LEU A 184 -30.10 -19.87 -3.69
C LEU A 184 -31.42 -19.41 -3.04
N ALA A 185 -31.37 -18.86 -1.82
CA ALA A 185 -32.56 -18.37 -1.12
C ALA A 185 -33.13 -17.06 -1.68
N GLN A 186 -32.34 -16.32 -2.48
CA GLN A 186 -32.81 -15.10 -3.16
C GLN A 186 -33.52 -15.37 -4.49
N ARG A 187 -33.61 -16.63 -4.94
CA ARG A 187 -34.35 -16.97 -6.14
C ARG A 187 -35.85 -16.88 -5.92
N ASP A 188 -36.52 -16.26 -6.87
CA ASP A 188 -37.96 -16.43 -7.05
C ASP A 188 -38.20 -17.88 -7.52
N PRO A 189 -38.81 -18.75 -6.68
CA PRO A 189 -39.05 -20.15 -7.02
C PRO A 189 -40.02 -20.32 -8.20
N SER A 190 -40.68 -19.24 -8.63
CA SER A 190 -41.67 -19.27 -9.72
C SER A 190 -41.05 -19.24 -11.13
N GLN A 191 -39.76 -18.91 -11.28
CA GLN A 191 -39.14 -18.72 -12.60
C GLN A 191 -38.46 -19.97 -13.18
N TRP A 192 -38.28 -21.03 -12.40
CA TRP A 192 -37.62 -22.24 -12.89
C TRP A 192 -38.15 -23.49 -12.19
N HIS A 193 -38.53 -24.48 -12.98
CA HIS A 193 -38.88 -25.81 -12.48
C HIS A 193 -37.69 -26.75 -12.65
N TYR A 194 -37.08 -27.10 -11.51
CA TYR A 194 -36.18 -28.25 -11.48
C TYR A 194 -37.02 -29.49 -11.81
N PRO A 195 -36.68 -30.30 -12.82
CA PRO A 195 -37.40 -31.55 -13.06
C PRO A 195 -37.27 -32.44 -11.82
N ASP A 196 -38.38 -32.64 -11.10
CA ASP A 196 -38.41 -33.34 -9.80
C ASP A 196 -37.97 -34.81 -9.92
N ARG A 197 -37.95 -35.35 -11.14
CA ARG A 197 -37.62 -36.76 -11.42
C ARG A 197 -36.59 -36.91 -12.55
N PRO A 198 -35.60 -37.81 -12.38
CA PRO A 198 -34.73 -38.21 -13.49
C PRO A 198 -35.56 -38.72 -14.68
N GLY A 199 -35.39 -38.10 -15.85
CA GLY A 199 -36.08 -38.47 -17.09
C GLY A 199 -37.32 -37.64 -17.44
N GLU A 200 -37.68 -36.65 -16.62
CA GLU A 200 -38.68 -35.65 -16.99
C GLU A 200 -38.16 -34.79 -18.15
N VAL A 201 -39.00 -34.59 -19.16
CA VAL A 201 -38.61 -33.86 -20.38
C VAL A 201 -38.62 -32.37 -20.05
N LEU A 202 -37.44 -31.76 -20.09
CA LEU A 202 -37.29 -30.30 -20.01
C LEU A 202 -38.19 -29.62 -21.05
N THR A 203 -38.98 -28.65 -20.59
CA THR A 203 -39.81 -27.85 -21.47
C THR A 203 -38.93 -27.00 -22.39
N GLU A 204 -39.50 -26.51 -23.51
CA GLU A 204 -38.77 -25.61 -24.40
C GLU A 204 -38.39 -24.29 -23.71
N GLU A 205 -39.23 -23.85 -22.77
CA GLU A 205 -38.96 -22.67 -21.93
C GLU A 205 -37.75 -22.90 -21.01
N ASP A 206 -37.67 -24.04 -20.33
CA ASP A 206 -36.51 -24.38 -19.49
C ASP A 206 -35.22 -24.43 -20.32
N ARG A 207 -35.28 -24.98 -21.53
CA ARG A 207 -34.14 -25.03 -22.46
C ARG A 207 -33.69 -23.63 -22.86
N SER A 208 -34.63 -22.74 -23.15
CA SER A 208 -34.34 -21.34 -23.49
C SER A 208 -33.67 -20.61 -22.33
N ILE A 209 -34.18 -20.77 -21.10
CA ILE A 209 -33.59 -20.15 -19.90
C ILE A 209 -32.17 -20.68 -19.65
N MET A 210 -31.97 -22.00 -19.76
CA MET A 210 -30.64 -22.58 -19.59
C MET A 210 -29.65 -22.11 -20.66
N GLN A 211 -30.08 -21.97 -21.91
CA GLN A 211 -29.24 -21.45 -22.98
C GLN A 211 -28.88 -19.98 -22.72
N GLU A 212 -29.83 -19.14 -22.32
CA GLU A 212 -29.57 -17.74 -21.95
C GLU A 212 -28.52 -17.66 -20.82
N LYS A 213 -28.65 -18.47 -19.77
CA LYS A 213 -27.69 -18.48 -18.66
C LYS A 213 -26.34 -19.07 -19.02
N LEU A 214 -26.30 -20.02 -19.95
CA LEU A 214 -25.04 -20.52 -20.50
C LEU A 214 -24.34 -19.43 -21.31
N ASP A 215 -25.07 -18.70 -22.15
CA ASP A 215 -24.52 -17.59 -22.93
C ASP A 215 -24.03 -16.45 -22.02
N GLU A 216 -24.78 -16.14 -20.95
CA GLU A 216 -24.38 -15.18 -19.91
C GLU A 216 -23.10 -15.63 -19.19
N TRP A 217 -22.98 -16.92 -18.87
CA TRP A 217 -21.79 -17.50 -18.23
C TRP A 217 -20.56 -17.42 -19.14
N ILE A 218 -20.71 -17.77 -20.42
CA ILE A 218 -19.63 -17.65 -21.42
C ILE A 218 -19.19 -16.19 -21.53
N LYS A 219 -20.14 -15.27 -21.71
CA LYS A 219 -19.86 -13.84 -21.87
C LYS A 219 -19.14 -13.24 -20.66
N THR A 220 -19.60 -13.55 -19.45
CA THR A 220 -18.94 -13.06 -18.22
C THR A 220 -17.52 -13.61 -18.06
N GLY A 221 -17.29 -14.87 -18.48
CA GLY A 221 -15.96 -15.47 -18.51
C GLY A 221 -15.02 -14.80 -19.52
N GLU A 222 -15.50 -14.50 -20.73
CA GLU A 222 -14.74 -13.77 -21.76
C GLU A 222 -14.41 -12.34 -21.33
N GLU A 223 -15.37 -11.63 -20.72
CA GLU A 223 -15.15 -10.28 -20.19
C GLU A 223 -14.11 -10.29 -19.07
N ALA A 224 -14.19 -11.25 -18.13
CA ALA A 224 -13.21 -11.41 -17.06
C ALA A 224 -11.80 -11.69 -17.60
N ALA A 225 -11.68 -12.57 -18.61
CA ALA A 225 -10.41 -12.86 -19.26
C ALA A 225 -9.82 -11.62 -19.95
N SER A 226 -10.66 -10.84 -20.65
CA SER A 226 -10.25 -9.59 -21.30
C SER A 226 -9.75 -8.55 -20.30
N LEU A 227 -10.48 -8.33 -19.19
CA LEU A 227 -10.06 -7.39 -18.14
C LEU A 227 -8.78 -7.84 -17.44
N SER A 228 -8.64 -9.14 -17.17
CA SER A 228 -7.39 -9.68 -16.62
C SER A 228 -6.20 -9.45 -17.55
N ALA A 229 -6.38 -9.55 -18.87
CA ALA A 229 -5.33 -9.25 -19.84
C ALA A 229 -4.96 -7.76 -19.84
N GLN A 230 -5.97 -6.86 -19.81
CA GLN A 230 -5.75 -5.41 -19.72
C GLN A 230 -5.00 -5.02 -18.44
N MET A 231 -5.39 -5.59 -17.29
CA MET A 231 -4.69 -5.37 -16.02
C MET A 231 -3.23 -5.83 -16.07
N ASN A 232 -2.94 -6.97 -16.70
CA ASN A 232 -1.58 -7.47 -16.86
C ASN A 232 -0.72 -6.53 -17.71
N GLU A 233 -1.25 -5.99 -18.80
CA GLU A 233 -0.55 -5.00 -19.63
C GLU A 233 -0.29 -3.71 -18.84
N LEU A 234 -1.28 -3.19 -18.10
CA LEU A 234 -1.10 -2.00 -17.26
C LEU A 234 -0.09 -2.20 -16.13
N ALA A 235 0.02 -3.42 -15.60
CA ALA A 235 0.96 -3.79 -14.54
C ALA A 235 2.40 -4.02 -15.05
N LYS A 236 2.58 -4.22 -16.37
CA LYS A 236 3.87 -4.59 -16.97
C LYS A 236 5.02 -3.63 -16.64
N PRO A 237 4.88 -2.28 -16.70
CA PRO A 237 5.96 -1.38 -16.33
C PRO A 237 6.43 -1.56 -14.87
N GLY A 238 5.50 -1.80 -13.95
CA GLY A 238 5.80 -2.07 -12.55
C GLY A 238 6.51 -3.42 -12.36
N GLN A 239 6.10 -4.44 -13.10
CA GLN A 239 6.74 -5.76 -13.10
C GLN A 239 8.19 -5.68 -13.64
N GLU A 240 8.41 -4.93 -14.71
CA GLU A 240 9.74 -4.69 -15.30
C GLU A 240 10.64 -3.89 -14.35
N ALA A 241 10.11 -2.85 -13.70
CA ALA A 241 10.83 -2.11 -12.67
C ALA A 241 11.24 -3.01 -11.49
N LYS A 242 10.33 -3.86 -11.00
CA LYS A 242 10.60 -4.83 -9.95
C LYS A 242 11.64 -5.88 -10.37
N ALA A 243 11.60 -6.34 -11.62
CA ALA A 243 12.60 -7.26 -12.17
C ALA A 243 13.99 -6.61 -12.22
N ARG A 244 14.10 -5.37 -12.72
CA ARG A 244 15.35 -4.60 -12.73
C ARG A 244 15.90 -4.35 -11.32
N GLY A 245 15.04 -3.97 -10.37
CA GLY A 245 15.43 -3.79 -8.97
C GLY A 245 16.00 -5.07 -8.34
N ARG A 246 15.38 -6.23 -8.60
CA ARG A 246 15.89 -7.53 -8.14
C ARG A 246 17.24 -7.89 -8.76
N ALA A 247 17.42 -7.64 -10.06
CA ALA A 247 18.69 -7.87 -10.74
C ALA A 247 19.81 -6.98 -10.17
N LEU A 248 19.50 -5.70 -9.91
CA LEU A 248 20.43 -4.77 -9.25
C LEU A 248 20.82 -5.24 -7.85
N TYR A 249 19.84 -5.66 -7.04
CA TYR A 249 20.10 -6.22 -5.71
C TYR A 249 21.02 -7.44 -5.78
N GLN A 250 20.75 -8.39 -6.67
CA GLN A 250 21.59 -9.58 -6.86
C GLN A 250 23.02 -9.22 -7.28
N HIS A 251 23.19 -8.18 -8.10
CA HIS A 251 24.51 -7.68 -8.47
C HIS A 251 25.26 -7.11 -7.27
N LEU A 252 24.62 -6.26 -6.46
CA LEU A 252 25.23 -5.64 -5.28
C LEU A 252 25.64 -6.67 -4.22
N VAL A 253 24.82 -7.68 -3.97
CA VAL A 253 25.13 -8.72 -2.98
C VAL A 253 26.32 -9.57 -3.41
N ARG A 254 26.48 -9.83 -4.71
CA ARG A 254 27.62 -10.63 -5.23
C ARG A 254 28.94 -9.88 -5.19
N THR A 255 28.94 -8.57 -5.40
CA THR A 255 30.16 -7.76 -5.40
C THR A 255 30.83 -7.62 -4.04
N ASP A 256 30.11 -7.90 -2.95
CA ASP A 256 30.68 -7.86 -1.58
C ASP A 256 31.38 -9.19 -1.19
N GLU A 257 31.28 -10.24 -2.02
CA GLU A 257 31.89 -11.56 -1.77
C GLU A 257 33.25 -11.77 -2.48
N GLU A 258 33.65 -10.85 -3.37
CA GLU A 258 34.93 -10.89 -4.12
C GLU A 258 35.99 -9.94 -3.55
#